data_AF-A0A210PUV9-F1
#
_entry.id   AF-A0A210PUV9-F1
#
_cell.length_a   1.000
_cell.length_b   1.000
_cell.length_c   1.000
_cell.angle_alpha   90.00
_cell.angle_beta   90.00
_cell.angle_gamma   90.00
#
_symmetry.space_group_name_H-M   'P 1'
#
loop_
_entity.id
_entity.type
_entity.pdbx_description
1 polymer ?
#
loop_
_entity_poly.entity_id
_entity_poly.type
_entity_poly.pdbx_seq_one_letter_code
_entity_poly.pdbx_strand_id
1 'polypeptide(L)'
;MNHTNETVPGDEADYEEERYEYILKACFLFVIMLCTIIGNGLSIAVIIRTKALRTPSGNFIISLAAADMMVGACVVPLSFASATQGKWIFSNEVCTVVGFLQFYSTTLSISNLLVLTIDRWISVTKPLKYTRLMTNKTSYMCIAFIWIAVFLIDIPMVFPAVGQFRDMRNVYICSPQWRTNMAYTFVLVAVYLLPSFTMVFVLNLRLFCLSRKHRRKMNIIERQTQSGNQVSSMKSKIVIFTIVLTFEISWIPYFIVEIIRLFDLTVVNDYILFAVSWIAVSNSFMNSVIYTCLNRKFREGIRILFKCQKQPDYIMNMESLL
;
A
#
# COMPACT_ATOMS: atom_id res chain seq x y z
N MET A 1 55.17 8.57 28.45
CA MET A 1 54.00 7.67 28.60
C MET A 1 53.20 7.75 27.31
N ASN A 2 53.49 6.87 26.35
CA ASN A 2 52.66 6.68 25.18
C ASN A 2 51.61 5.64 25.56
N HIS A 3 50.35 6.06 25.73
CA HIS A 3 49.22 5.14 25.75
C HIS A 3 48.92 4.75 24.30
N THR A 4 49.47 3.63 23.85
CA THR A 4 48.92 2.90 22.72
C THR A 4 47.60 2.28 23.19
N ASN A 5 46.48 2.85 22.75
CA ASN A 5 45.18 2.19 22.81
C ASN A 5 45.26 0.98 21.86
N GLU A 6 45.66 -0.18 22.39
CA GLU A 6 45.40 -1.45 21.74
C GLU A 6 43.89 -1.69 21.85
N THR A 7 43.18 -1.48 20.75
CA THR A 7 41.79 -1.89 20.57
C THR A 7 41.73 -3.41 20.75
N VAL A 8 40.86 -3.87 21.66
CA VAL A 8 40.68 -5.30 21.93
C VAL A 8 40.10 -5.94 20.66
N PRO A 9 40.61 -7.08 20.17
CA PRO A 9 40.14 -7.70 18.92
C PRO A 9 38.63 -7.99 18.85
N GLY A 10 37.98 -8.13 20.02
CA GLY A 10 36.52 -8.29 20.12
C GLY A 10 35.75 -7.00 19.83
N ASP A 11 36.27 -5.85 20.24
CA ASP A 11 35.62 -4.55 20.01
C ASP A 11 35.63 -4.20 18.52
N GLU A 12 36.74 -4.43 17.82
CA GLU A 12 36.83 -4.17 16.37
C GLU A 12 35.87 -5.06 15.55
N ALA A 13 35.71 -6.33 15.93
CA ALA A 13 34.79 -7.24 15.28
C ALA A 13 33.32 -6.84 15.50
N ASP A 14 32.96 -6.46 16.73
CA ASP A 14 31.61 -5.98 17.07
C ASP A 14 31.29 -4.66 16.34
N TYR A 15 32.25 -3.73 16.26
CA TYR A 15 32.11 -2.47 15.52
C TYR A 15 31.95 -2.70 14.01
N GLU A 16 32.66 -3.67 13.43
CA GLU A 16 32.50 -4.02 12.02
C GLU A 16 31.13 -4.65 11.76
N GLU A 17 30.67 -5.57 12.61
CA GLU A 17 29.37 -6.24 12.47
C GLU A 17 28.20 -5.25 12.51
N GLU A 18 28.19 -4.33 13.49
CA GLU A 18 27.19 -3.24 13.57
C GLU A 18 27.22 -2.35 12.31
N ARG A 19 28.41 -2.06 11.79
CA ARG A 19 28.57 -1.24 10.57
C ARG A 19 27.98 -1.93 9.34
N TYR A 20 28.22 -3.23 9.15
CA TYR A 20 27.62 -3.98 8.05
C TYR A 20 26.09 -4.02 8.15
N GLU A 21 25.57 -4.18 9.36
CA GLU A 21 24.12 -4.17 9.61
C GLU A 21 23.47 -2.86 9.14
N TYR A 22 24.04 -1.71 9.53
CA TYR A 22 23.51 -0.40 9.15
C TYR A 22 23.58 -0.17 7.63
N ILE A 23 24.67 -0.59 6.99
CA ILE A 23 24.81 -0.50 5.52
C ILE A 23 23.74 -1.34 4.82
N LEU A 24 23.53 -2.58 5.27
CA LEU A 24 22.51 -3.47 4.70
C LEU A 24 21.10 -2.89 4.85
N LYS A 25 20.76 -2.39 6.04
CA LYS A 25 19.48 -1.70 6.29
C LYS A 25 19.33 -0.48 5.39
N ALA A 26 20.35 0.39 5.29
CA ALA A 26 20.31 1.57 4.44
C ALA A 26 20.16 1.22 2.95
N CYS A 27 20.90 0.24 2.43
CA CYS A 27 20.74 -0.24 1.06
C CYS A 27 19.32 -0.76 0.79
N PHE A 28 18.75 -1.52 1.72
CA PHE A 28 17.38 -2.01 1.61
C PHE A 28 16.36 -0.86 1.58
N LEU A 29 16.48 0.13 2.46
CA LEU A 29 15.58 1.30 2.48
C LEU A 29 15.71 2.14 1.21
N PHE A 30 16.93 2.28 0.68
CA PHE A 30 17.17 2.98 -0.59
C PHE A 30 16.44 2.29 -1.75
N VAL A 31 16.46 0.96 -1.81
CA VAL A 31 15.72 0.20 -2.83
C VAL A 31 14.21 0.39 -2.66
N ILE A 32 13.67 0.33 -1.44
CA ILE A 32 12.25 0.59 -1.17
C ILE A 32 11.86 1.99 -1.65
N MET A 33 12.68 3.00 -1.34
CA MET A 33 12.45 4.38 -1.74
C MET A 33 12.33 4.51 -3.26
N LEU A 34 13.32 4.01 -4.00
CA LEU A 34 13.32 4.05 -5.47
C LEU A 34 12.12 3.30 -6.07
N CYS A 35 11.87 2.07 -5.62
CA CYS A 35 10.75 1.26 -6.08
C CYS A 35 9.41 1.94 -5.84
N THR A 36 9.24 2.61 -4.69
CA THR A 36 7.99 3.29 -4.32
C THR A 36 7.77 4.53 -5.16
N ILE A 37 8.79 5.39 -5.31
CA ILE A 37 8.67 6.62 -6.11
C ILE A 37 8.48 6.28 -7.60
N ILE A 38 9.34 5.43 -8.16
CA ILE A 38 9.29 5.09 -9.59
C ILE A 38 8.03 4.29 -9.93
N GLY A 39 7.69 3.29 -9.11
CA GLY A 39 6.53 2.44 -9.34
C GLY A 39 5.22 3.23 -9.33
N ASN A 40 5.00 4.03 -8.30
CA ASN A 40 3.75 4.79 -8.18
C ASN A 40 3.69 5.97 -9.15
N GLY A 41 4.82 6.63 -9.43
CA GLY A 41 4.92 7.63 -10.49
C GLY A 41 4.57 7.04 -11.86
N LEU A 42 5.07 5.84 -12.17
CA LEU A 42 4.71 5.10 -13.39
C LEU A 42 3.22 4.75 -13.42
N SER A 43 2.65 4.29 -12.30
CA SER A 43 1.21 3.97 -12.20
C SER A 43 0.33 5.17 -12.52
N ILE A 44 0.66 6.34 -11.96
CA ILE A 44 -0.05 7.60 -12.25
C ILE A 44 0.12 7.97 -13.73
N ALA A 45 1.36 7.96 -14.24
CA ALA A 45 1.65 8.33 -15.63
C ALA A 45 0.92 7.43 -16.65
N VAL A 46 0.93 6.11 -16.44
CA VAL A 46 0.29 5.13 -17.33
C VAL A 46 -1.22 5.37 -17.40
N ILE A 47 -1.89 5.59 -16.26
CA ILE A 47 -3.34 5.80 -16.24
C ILE A 47 -3.71 7.14 -16.87
N ILE A 48 -2.97 8.21 -16.56
CA ILE A 48 -3.20 9.53 -17.15
C ILE A 48 -2.98 9.50 -18.66
N ARG A 49 -1.95 8.81 -19.16
CA ARG A 49 -1.62 8.81 -20.59
C ARG A 49 -2.43 7.80 -21.42
N THR A 50 -3.03 6.78 -20.80
CA THR A 50 -3.76 5.73 -21.51
C THR A 50 -5.27 5.91 -21.38
N LYS A 51 -5.96 6.38 -22.44
CA LYS A 51 -7.41 6.62 -22.42
C LYS A 51 -8.23 5.43 -21.92
N ALA A 52 -7.85 4.21 -22.32
CA ALA A 52 -8.53 2.97 -21.92
C ALA A 52 -8.45 2.63 -20.41
N LEU A 53 -7.61 3.34 -19.65
CA LEU A 53 -7.45 3.20 -18.20
C LEU A 53 -8.12 4.32 -17.41
N ARG A 54 -8.54 5.42 -18.07
CA ARG A 54 -9.21 6.59 -17.46
C ARG A 54 -10.67 6.28 -17.10
N THR A 55 -10.82 5.35 -16.17
CA THR A 55 -12.08 4.80 -15.67
C THR A 55 -12.24 5.12 -14.18
N PRO A 56 -13.43 4.98 -13.58
CA PRO A 56 -13.62 5.18 -12.15
C PRO A 56 -12.62 4.38 -11.30
N SER A 57 -12.40 3.13 -11.65
CA SER A 57 -11.40 2.29 -10.98
C SER A 57 -9.96 2.75 -11.21
N GLY A 58 -9.65 3.32 -12.38
CA GLY A 58 -8.35 3.95 -12.64
C GLY A 58 -8.09 5.14 -11.73
N ASN A 59 -9.13 5.94 -11.42
CA ASN A 59 -9.00 7.07 -10.50
C ASN A 59 -8.70 6.61 -9.07
N PHE A 60 -9.31 5.51 -8.61
CA PHE A 60 -8.97 4.91 -7.31
C PHE A 60 -7.54 4.36 -7.27
N ILE A 61 -7.04 3.80 -8.38
CA ILE A 61 -5.62 3.39 -8.47
C ILE A 61 -4.68 4.61 -8.39
N ILE A 62 -5.02 5.73 -9.04
CA ILE A 62 -4.26 6.98 -8.90
C ILE A 62 -4.28 7.47 -7.45
N SER A 63 -5.44 7.44 -6.79
CA SER A 63 -5.57 7.82 -5.37
C SER A 63 -4.70 6.95 -4.46
N LEU A 64 -4.69 5.63 -4.67
CA LEU A 64 -3.81 4.71 -3.95
C LEU A 64 -2.33 5.01 -4.20
N ALA A 65 -1.93 5.20 -5.47
CA ALA A 65 -0.56 5.55 -5.83
C ALA A 65 -0.12 6.90 -5.24
N ALA A 66 -1.03 7.87 -5.09
CA ALA A 66 -0.74 9.15 -4.44
C ALA A 66 -0.49 8.99 -2.93
N ALA A 67 -1.25 8.13 -2.24
CA ALA A 67 -0.99 7.80 -0.84
C ALA A 67 0.38 7.10 -0.68
N ASP A 68 0.67 6.13 -1.54
CA ASP A 68 1.96 5.42 -1.53
C ASP A 68 3.15 6.35 -1.88
N MET A 69 2.95 7.33 -2.76
CA MET A 69 3.96 8.36 -3.06
C MET A 69 4.30 9.20 -1.82
N MET A 70 3.35 9.49 -0.94
CA MET A 70 3.61 10.23 0.30
C MET A 70 4.60 9.47 1.21
N VAL A 71 4.49 8.13 1.25
CA VAL A 71 5.45 7.27 1.98
C VAL A 71 6.81 7.31 1.31
N GLY A 72 6.86 7.11 -0.02
CA GLY A 72 8.12 7.09 -0.77
C GLY A 72 8.84 8.43 -0.83
N ALA A 73 8.12 9.56 -0.79
CA ALA A 73 8.68 10.91 -0.89
C ALA A 73 9.01 11.54 0.47
N CYS A 74 8.33 11.14 1.55
CA CYS A 74 8.51 11.75 2.86
C CYS A 74 9.00 10.76 3.93
N VAL A 75 8.41 9.57 4.04
CA VAL A 75 8.73 8.67 5.15
C VAL A 75 10.06 7.94 4.90
N VAL A 76 10.14 7.18 3.80
CA VAL A 76 11.29 6.32 3.50
C VAL A 76 12.60 7.11 3.33
N PRO A 77 12.64 8.31 2.72
CA PRO A 77 13.89 9.08 2.61
C PRO A 77 14.47 9.49 3.97
N LEU A 78 13.64 9.90 4.93
CA LEU A 78 14.11 10.25 6.28
C LEU A 78 14.55 9.01 7.06
N SER A 79 13.85 7.89 6.89
CA SER A 79 14.28 6.61 7.44
C SER A 79 15.61 6.13 6.86
N PHE A 80 15.81 6.28 5.54
CA PHE A 80 17.08 5.97 4.87
C PHE A 80 18.21 6.84 5.43
N ALA A 81 18.01 8.16 5.54
CA ALA A 81 19.01 9.06 6.11
C ALA A 81 19.40 8.65 7.55
N SER A 82 18.41 8.28 8.36
CA SER A 82 18.64 7.78 9.73
C SER A 82 19.38 6.44 9.75
N ALA A 83 19.06 5.53 8.83
CA ALA A 83 19.76 4.24 8.72
C ALA A 83 21.25 4.39 8.37
N THR A 84 21.62 5.41 7.57
CA THR A 84 23.05 5.69 7.29
C THR A 84 23.85 6.14 8.52
N GLN A 85 23.15 6.59 9.57
CA GLN A 85 23.75 7.09 10.81
C GLN A 85 23.58 6.11 11.97
N GLY A 86 22.94 4.95 11.74
CA GLY A 86 22.66 3.96 12.80
C GLY A 86 21.63 4.41 13.84
N LYS A 87 21.06 5.63 13.74
CA LYS A 87 20.09 6.19 14.69
C LYS A 87 19.14 7.17 14.05
N TRP A 88 17.99 7.42 14.68
CA TRP A 88 17.12 8.52 14.28
C TRP A 88 17.82 9.86 14.53
N ILE A 89 17.99 10.67 13.49
CA ILE A 89 18.77 11.93 13.54
C ILE A 89 17.91 13.19 13.54
N PHE A 90 16.61 13.06 13.28
CA PHE A 90 15.70 14.20 13.16
C PHE A 90 15.02 14.52 14.50
N SER A 91 14.41 15.71 14.58
CA SER A 91 13.71 16.13 15.78
C SER A 91 12.42 15.34 16.02
N ASN A 92 11.84 15.46 17.22
CA ASN A 92 10.58 14.81 17.59
C ASN A 92 9.40 15.33 16.77
N GLU A 93 9.44 16.60 16.35
CA GLU A 93 8.43 17.21 15.50
C GLU A 93 8.45 16.59 14.10
N VAL A 94 9.64 16.40 13.53
CA VAL A 94 9.81 15.69 12.26
C VAL A 94 9.33 14.25 12.38
N CYS A 95 9.65 13.57 13.48
CA CYS A 95 9.17 12.22 13.76
C CYS A 95 7.63 12.15 13.86
N THR A 96 7.02 13.16 14.47
CA THR A 96 5.56 13.29 14.56
C THR A 96 4.94 13.44 13.19
N VAL A 97 5.49 14.32 12.34
CA VAL A 97 5.00 14.55 10.99
C VAL A 97 5.14 13.29 10.13
N VAL A 98 6.31 12.67 10.06
CA VAL A 98 6.52 11.48 9.21
C VAL A 98 5.80 10.24 9.74
N GLY A 99 5.70 10.08 11.07
CA GLY A 99 4.88 9.05 11.70
C GLY A 99 3.40 9.21 11.35
N PHE A 100 2.89 10.46 11.42
CA PHE A 100 1.54 10.77 10.97
C PHE A 100 1.35 10.48 9.48
N LEU A 101 2.25 10.90 8.60
CA LEU A 101 2.15 10.64 7.17
C LEU A 101 2.16 9.13 6.86
N GLN A 102 2.98 8.34 7.58
CA GLN A 102 2.96 6.89 7.46
C GLN A 102 1.62 6.30 7.89
N PHE A 103 1.11 6.72 9.05
CA PHE A 103 -0.17 6.26 9.58
C PHE A 103 -1.33 6.62 8.64
N TYR A 104 -1.40 7.90 8.25
CA TYR A 104 -2.38 8.47 7.32
C TYR A 104 -2.34 7.80 5.94
N SER A 105 -1.15 7.50 5.41
CA SER A 105 -1.04 6.76 4.14
C SER A 105 -1.62 5.35 4.23
N THR A 106 -1.40 4.69 5.37
CA THR A 106 -1.86 3.32 5.61
C THR A 106 -3.38 3.24 5.68
N THR A 107 -3.99 4.18 6.41
CA THR A 107 -5.46 4.32 6.55
C THR A 107 -6.12 4.76 5.25
N LEU A 108 -5.48 5.63 4.47
CA LEU A 108 -5.89 5.96 3.11
C LEU A 108 -5.82 4.72 2.21
N SER A 109 -4.75 3.94 2.28
CA SER A 109 -4.54 2.77 1.44
C SER A 109 -5.64 1.73 1.65
N ILE A 110 -5.91 1.35 2.90
CA ILE A 110 -6.99 0.40 3.19
C ILE A 110 -8.37 0.91 2.79
N SER A 111 -8.64 2.20 2.97
CA SER A 111 -9.90 2.82 2.57
C SER A 111 -10.08 2.84 1.04
N ASN A 112 -9.01 3.11 0.29
CA ASN A 112 -9.02 3.00 -1.17
C ASN A 112 -9.19 1.55 -1.63
N LEU A 113 -8.52 0.58 -0.99
CA LEU A 113 -8.68 -0.85 -1.28
C LEU A 113 -10.11 -1.34 -1.00
N LEU A 114 -10.74 -0.84 0.05
CA LEU A 114 -12.13 -1.11 0.37
C LEU A 114 -13.07 -0.64 -0.73
N VAL A 115 -12.93 0.62 -1.15
CA VAL A 115 -13.76 1.18 -2.22
C VAL A 115 -13.48 0.51 -3.57
N LEU A 116 -12.22 0.17 -3.88
CA LEU A 116 -11.87 -0.65 -5.04
C LEU A 116 -12.56 -2.02 -5.01
N THR A 117 -12.60 -2.67 -3.84
CA THR A 117 -13.25 -3.96 -3.66
C THR A 117 -14.77 -3.84 -3.84
N ILE A 118 -15.38 -2.77 -3.31
CA ILE A 118 -16.82 -2.46 -3.48
C ILE A 118 -17.15 -2.15 -4.93
N ASP A 119 -16.38 -1.28 -5.60
CA ASP A 119 -16.51 -0.96 -7.03
C ASP A 119 -16.57 -2.25 -7.86
N ARG A 120 -15.62 -3.17 -7.61
CA ARG A 120 -15.60 -4.47 -8.28
C ARG A 120 -16.76 -5.35 -7.93
N TRP A 121 -17.12 -5.43 -6.65
CA TRP A 121 -18.27 -6.20 -6.21
C TRP A 121 -19.56 -5.75 -6.93
N ILE A 122 -19.81 -4.44 -7.02
CA ILE A 122 -20.99 -3.89 -7.71
C ILE A 122 -20.90 -4.18 -9.22
N SER A 123 -19.74 -4.00 -9.85
CA SER A 123 -19.54 -4.29 -11.28
C SER A 123 -19.88 -5.73 -11.65
N VAL A 124 -19.61 -6.67 -10.74
CA VAL A 124 -19.85 -8.11 -10.95
C VAL A 124 -21.28 -8.50 -10.58
N THR A 125 -21.82 -7.98 -9.49
CA THR A 125 -23.14 -8.40 -8.98
C THR A 125 -24.30 -7.68 -9.66
N LYS A 126 -24.11 -6.44 -10.10
CA LYS A 126 -25.17 -5.56 -10.61
C LYS A 126 -24.68 -4.73 -11.81
N PRO A 127 -24.31 -5.35 -12.95
CA PRO A 127 -23.66 -4.66 -14.08
C PRO A 127 -24.49 -3.50 -14.65
N LEU A 128 -25.82 -3.66 -14.81
CA LEU A 128 -26.68 -2.60 -15.33
C LEU A 128 -26.80 -1.39 -14.38
N LYS A 129 -26.74 -1.63 -13.07
CA LYS A 129 -26.73 -0.54 -12.08
C LYS A 129 -25.35 0.10 -12.00
N TYR A 130 -24.29 -0.67 -12.16
CA TYR A 130 -22.90 -0.20 -12.12
C TYR A 130 -22.66 0.95 -13.11
N THR A 131 -23.07 0.78 -14.37
CA THR A 131 -22.88 1.80 -15.43
C THR A 131 -23.54 3.15 -15.08
N ARG A 132 -24.62 3.14 -14.29
CA ARG A 132 -25.30 4.36 -13.85
C ARG A 132 -24.71 4.95 -12.56
N LEU A 133 -24.21 4.11 -11.66
CA LEU A 133 -23.72 4.51 -10.33
C LEU A 133 -22.27 4.99 -10.38
N MET A 134 -21.39 4.22 -11.02
CA MET A 134 -19.95 4.45 -10.99
C MET A 134 -19.51 5.24 -12.23
N THR A 135 -19.46 6.57 -12.05
CA THR A 135 -18.94 7.53 -13.03
C THR A 135 -17.62 8.13 -12.54
N ASN A 136 -16.88 8.80 -13.41
CA ASN A 136 -15.66 9.52 -13.00
C ASN A 136 -15.97 10.58 -11.93
N LYS A 137 -17.08 11.31 -12.06
CA LYS A 137 -17.54 12.27 -11.03
C LYS A 137 -17.78 11.58 -9.69
N THR A 138 -18.48 10.45 -9.68
CA THR A 138 -18.69 9.65 -8.46
C THR A 138 -17.36 9.23 -7.84
N SER A 139 -16.40 8.73 -8.65
CA SER A 139 -15.09 8.33 -8.12
C SER A 139 -14.32 9.48 -7.49
N TYR A 140 -14.32 10.67 -8.07
CA TYR A 140 -13.65 11.83 -7.49
C TYR A 140 -14.30 12.29 -6.19
N MET A 141 -15.65 12.26 -6.10
CA MET A 141 -16.36 12.55 -4.86
C MET A 141 -16.03 11.51 -3.77
N CYS A 142 -15.98 10.22 -4.11
CA CYS A 142 -15.57 9.17 -3.19
C CYS A 142 -14.12 9.37 -2.71
N ILE A 143 -13.20 9.69 -3.61
CA ILE A 143 -11.79 9.97 -3.25
C ILE A 143 -11.72 11.17 -2.32
N ALA A 144 -12.35 12.30 -2.65
CA ALA A 144 -12.36 13.48 -1.79
C ALA A 144 -12.93 13.18 -0.39
N PHE A 145 -14.03 12.42 -0.33
CA PHE A 145 -14.61 11.97 0.93
C PHE A 145 -13.63 11.11 1.74
N ILE A 146 -12.98 10.11 1.12
CA ILE A 146 -11.99 9.26 1.80
C ILE A 146 -10.85 10.10 2.35
N TRP A 147 -10.25 10.98 1.55
CA TRP A 147 -9.12 11.80 1.98
C TRP A 147 -9.47 12.69 3.17
N ILE A 148 -10.63 13.36 3.11
CA ILE A 148 -11.09 14.22 4.21
C ILE A 148 -11.45 13.40 5.45
N ALA A 149 -12.22 12.32 5.30
CA ALA A 149 -12.68 11.51 6.42
C ALA A 149 -11.51 10.86 7.15
N VAL A 150 -10.55 10.28 6.42
CA VAL A 150 -9.35 9.68 7.00
C VAL A 150 -8.50 10.75 7.68
N PHE A 151 -8.34 11.93 7.07
CA PHE A 151 -7.58 13.02 7.69
C PHE A 151 -8.20 13.45 9.03
N LEU A 152 -9.52 13.60 9.08
CA LEU A 152 -10.24 13.95 10.31
C LEU A 152 -10.15 12.87 11.38
N ILE A 153 -10.12 11.60 10.99
CA ILE A 153 -9.96 10.47 11.91
C ILE A 153 -8.55 10.45 12.49
N ASP A 154 -7.52 10.69 11.67
CA ASP A 154 -6.12 10.49 12.05
C ASP A 154 -5.45 11.73 12.65
N ILE A 155 -5.89 12.95 12.29
CA ILE A 155 -5.29 14.20 12.78
C ILE A 155 -5.24 14.34 14.31
N PRO A 156 -6.18 13.78 15.11
CA PRO A 156 -6.06 13.80 16.57
C PRO A 156 -4.74 13.21 17.08
N MET A 157 -4.16 12.22 16.38
CA MET A 157 -2.91 11.57 16.79
C MET A 157 -1.69 12.49 16.80
N VAL A 158 -1.77 13.64 16.12
CA VAL A 158 -0.70 14.65 16.12
C VAL A 158 -0.70 15.48 17.40
N PHE A 159 -1.85 15.59 18.08
CA PHE A 159 -1.97 16.40 19.28
C PHE A 159 -1.55 15.59 20.52
N PRO A 160 -0.55 16.06 21.31
CA PRO A 160 0.00 15.31 22.44
C PRO A 160 -1.01 14.87 23.50
N ALA A 161 -2.17 15.53 23.59
CA ALA A 161 -3.26 15.17 24.50
C ALA A 161 -4.01 13.89 24.07
N VAL A 162 -3.92 13.50 22.80
CA VAL A 162 -4.63 12.35 22.23
C VAL A 162 -3.65 11.30 21.72
N GLY A 163 -2.62 11.69 20.98
CA GLY A 163 -1.63 10.78 20.42
C GLY A 163 -0.22 11.36 20.44
N GLN A 164 0.76 10.47 20.32
CA GLN A 164 2.17 10.80 20.14
C GLN A 164 2.78 9.79 19.18
N PHE A 165 3.81 10.20 18.45
CA PHE A 165 4.65 9.32 17.67
C PHE A 165 6.07 9.36 18.23
N ARG A 166 6.74 8.21 18.26
CA ARG A 166 8.16 8.12 18.62
C ARG A 166 8.90 7.22 17.66
N ASP A 167 10.20 7.47 17.57
CA ASP A 167 11.10 6.64 16.81
C ASP A 167 11.19 5.24 17.45
N MET A 168 11.19 4.23 16.59
CA MET A 168 11.57 2.88 16.96
C MET A 168 13.06 2.74 16.71
N ARG A 169 13.83 2.65 17.81
CA ARG A 169 15.28 2.44 17.77
C ARG A 169 15.62 1.23 16.90
N ASN A 170 16.72 1.33 16.14
CA ASN A 170 17.22 0.28 15.23
C ASN A 170 16.28 -0.11 14.07
N VAL A 171 15.09 0.53 13.97
CA VAL A 171 14.11 0.36 12.88
C VAL A 171 14.07 1.56 11.94
N TYR A 172 14.39 2.75 12.45
CA TYR A 172 14.45 4.02 11.71
C TYR A 172 13.10 4.52 11.19
N ILE A 173 12.01 4.18 11.88
CA ILE A 173 10.65 4.64 11.55
C ILE A 173 9.97 5.20 12.80
N CYS A 174 9.05 6.14 12.61
CA CYS A 174 8.23 6.71 13.67
C CYS A 174 6.88 6.00 13.76
N SER A 175 6.54 5.52 14.95
CA SER A 175 5.31 4.74 15.21
C SER A 175 4.46 5.39 16.31
N PRO A 176 3.12 5.26 16.25
CA PRO A 176 2.23 5.67 17.33
C PRO A 176 2.60 5.09 18.70
N GLN A 177 2.57 5.92 19.75
CA GLN A 177 2.41 5.44 21.12
C GLN A 177 0.94 5.12 21.39
N TRP A 178 0.57 3.86 21.19
CA TRP A 178 -0.79 3.34 21.43
C TRP A 178 -1.26 3.46 22.91
N ARG A 179 -0.33 3.65 23.86
CA ARG A 179 -0.65 3.81 25.29
C ARG A 179 -0.94 5.24 25.72
N THR A 180 -0.69 6.26 24.88
CA THR A 180 -0.89 7.67 25.24
C THR A 180 -2.34 7.95 25.64
N ASN A 181 -3.28 7.44 24.86
CA ASN A 181 -4.70 7.51 25.17
C ASN A 181 -5.35 6.18 24.77
N MET A 182 -5.52 5.29 25.74
CA MET A 182 -6.06 3.94 25.48
C MET A 182 -7.52 3.98 25.02
N ALA A 183 -8.32 4.97 25.47
CA ALA A 183 -9.71 5.10 25.04
C ALA A 183 -9.80 5.48 23.56
N TYR A 184 -9.03 6.48 23.13
CA TYR A 184 -8.96 6.86 21.72
C TYR A 184 -8.36 5.74 20.87
N THR A 185 -7.29 5.09 21.33
CA THR A 185 -6.70 3.93 20.66
C THR A 185 -7.70 2.80 20.49
N PHE A 186 -8.50 2.50 21.51
CA PHE A 186 -9.55 1.48 21.43
C PHE A 186 -10.59 1.84 20.36
N VAL A 187 -11.07 3.09 20.34
CA VAL A 187 -12.02 3.55 19.30
C VAL A 187 -11.39 3.41 17.91
N LEU A 188 -10.18 3.93 17.72
CA LEU A 188 -9.48 3.89 16.44
C LEU A 188 -9.27 2.46 15.94
N VAL A 189 -8.80 1.56 16.81
CA VAL A 189 -8.52 0.16 16.43
C VAL A 189 -9.81 -0.64 16.27
N ALA A 190 -10.68 -0.65 17.27
CA ALA A 190 -11.85 -1.53 17.31
C ALA A 190 -13.00 -1.06 16.40
N VAL A 191 -13.15 0.24 16.19
CA VAL A 191 -14.27 0.81 15.41
C VAL A 191 -13.86 1.15 13.98
N TYR A 192 -12.59 1.49 13.73
CA TYR A 192 -12.14 1.91 12.42
C TYR A 192 -11.17 0.93 11.74
N LEU A 193 -10.00 0.67 12.33
CA LEU A 193 -8.97 -0.15 11.66
C LEU A 193 -9.41 -1.61 11.51
N LEU A 194 -9.77 -2.29 12.60
CA LEU A 194 -10.15 -3.70 12.59
C LEU A 194 -11.38 -3.97 11.70
N PRO A 195 -12.46 -3.15 11.76
CA PRO A 195 -13.58 -3.29 10.82
C PRO A 195 -13.16 -3.06 9.35
N SER A 196 -12.26 -2.11 9.08
CA SER A 196 -11.79 -1.86 7.71
C SER A 196 -10.99 -3.05 7.15
N PHE A 197 -10.03 -3.58 7.92
CA PHE A 197 -9.25 -4.78 7.58
C PHE A 197 -10.16 -6.00 7.37
N THR A 198 -11.04 -6.28 8.33
CA THR A 198 -11.95 -7.43 8.21
C THR A 198 -12.93 -7.29 7.05
N MET A 199 -13.47 -6.10 6.81
CA MET A 199 -14.40 -5.85 5.70
C MET A 199 -13.71 -5.99 4.35
N VAL A 200 -12.51 -5.43 4.18
CA VAL A 200 -11.69 -5.60 2.97
C VAL A 200 -11.43 -7.09 2.71
N PHE A 201 -10.96 -7.82 3.71
CA PHE A 201 -10.69 -9.25 3.60
C PHE A 201 -11.93 -10.06 3.23
N VAL A 202 -13.03 -9.90 3.96
CA VAL A 202 -14.28 -10.66 3.75
C VAL A 202 -14.90 -10.36 2.38
N LEU A 203 -14.96 -9.08 1.98
CA LEU A 203 -15.50 -8.71 0.67
C LEU A 203 -14.64 -9.23 -0.47
N ASN A 204 -13.31 -9.19 -0.32
CA ASN A 204 -12.39 -9.72 -1.31
C ASN A 204 -12.53 -11.25 -1.46
N LEU A 205 -12.65 -11.99 -0.34
CA LEU A 205 -12.93 -13.42 -0.38
C LEU A 205 -14.26 -13.74 -1.07
N ARG A 206 -15.33 -12.99 -0.75
CA ARG A 206 -16.63 -13.14 -1.41
C ARG A 206 -16.54 -12.88 -2.92
N LEU A 207 -15.83 -11.82 -3.32
CA LEU A 207 -15.58 -11.48 -4.73
C LEU A 207 -14.84 -12.60 -5.46
N PHE A 208 -13.82 -13.18 -4.83
CA PHE A 208 -13.05 -14.28 -5.38
C PHE A 208 -13.90 -15.54 -5.58
N CYS A 209 -14.67 -15.93 -4.55
CA CYS A 209 -15.58 -17.07 -4.59
C CYS A 209 -16.66 -16.89 -5.68
N LEU A 210 -17.26 -15.70 -5.77
CA LEU A 210 -18.24 -15.37 -6.81
C LEU A 210 -17.63 -15.46 -8.21
N SER A 211 -16.41 -14.94 -8.38
CA SER A 211 -15.68 -15.00 -9.65
C SER A 211 -15.36 -16.44 -10.06
N ARG A 212 -14.97 -17.30 -9.12
CA ARG A 212 -14.76 -18.74 -9.38
C ARG A 212 -16.05 -19.45 -9.77
N LYS A 213 -17.17 -19.15 -9.12
CA LYS A 213 -18.49 -19.73 -9.45
C LYS A 213 -18.93 -19.31 -10.86
N HIS A 214 -18.78 -18.03 -11.20
CA HIS A 214 -19.09 -17.52 -12.54
C HIS A 214 -18.21 -18.17 -13.61
N ARG A 215 -16.91 -18.33 -13.35
CA ARG A 215 -15.98 -19.05 -14.24
C ARG A 215 -16.40 -20.50 -14.49
N ARG A 216 -16.78 -21.24 -13.44
CA ARG A 216 -17.23 -22.64 -13.59
C ARG A 216 -18.46 -22.73 -14.50
N LYS A 217 -19.44 -21.83 -14.33
CA LYS A 217 -20.63 -21.77 -15.20
C LYS A 217 -20.27 -21.40 -16.64
N MET A 218 -19.43 -20.39 -16.84
CA MET A 218 -19.00 -19.98 -18.18
C MET A 218 -18.23 -21.08 -18.90
N ASN A 219 -17.32 -21.80 -18.22
CA ASN A 219 -16.59 -22.92 -18.85
C ASN A 219 -17.52 -24.04 -19.33
N ILE A 220 -18.66 -24.26 -18.66
CA ILE A 220 -19.67 -25.24 -19.11
C ILE A 220 -20.35 -24.73 -20.38
N ILE A 221 -20.75 -23.46 -20.40
CA ILE A 221 -21.38 -22.83 -21.57
C ILE A 221 -20.41 -22.76 -22.75
N GLU A 222 -19.15 -22.38 -22.53
CA GLU A 222 -18.10 -22.29 -23.56
C GLU A 222 -17.80 -23.66 -24.20
N ARG A 223 -17.77 -24.73 -23.40
CA ARG A 223 -17.70 -26.11 -23.90
C ARG A 223 -18.91 -26.48 -24.78
N GLN A 224 -20.07 -25.89 -24.52
CA GLN A 224 -21.30 -26.13 -25.29
C GLN A 224 -21.43 -25.22 -26.51
N THR A 225 -20.75 -24.07 -26.55
CA THR A 225 -20.98 -23.02 -27.58
C THR A 225 -19.79 -22.73 -28.49
N GLN A 226 -18.63 -23.40 -28.35
CA GLN A 226 -17.41 -23.15 -29.14
C GLN A 226 -17.03 -21.65 -29.27
N SER A 227 -17.43 -20.80 -28.33
CA SER A 227 -17.18 -19.35 -28.39
C SER A 227 -15.97 -18.98 -27.53
N GLY A 228 -14.80 -18.94 -28.17
CA GLY A 228 -13.49 -18.79 -27.51
C GLY A 228 -13.07 -17.38 -27.10
N ASN A 229 -13.98 -16.45 -26.82
CA ASN A 229 -13.61 -15.05 -26.57
C ASN A 229 -14.25 -14.44 -25.31
N GLN A 230 -13.88 -14.91 -24.11
CA GLN A 230 -14.19 -14.14 -22.89
C GLN A 230 -13.26 -14.32 -21.68
N VAL A 231 -11.98 -14.66 -21.92
CA VAL A 231 -10.93 -14.73 -20.87
C VAL A 231 -10.54 -13.33 -20.33
N SER A 232 -10.96 -12.23 -20.97
CA SER A 232 -10.52 -10.85 -20.65
C SER A 232 -11.10 -10.28 -19.34
N SER A 233 -12.35 -10.60 -18.99
CA SER A 233 -13.07 -10.07 -17.81
C SER A 233 -12.51 -10.57 -16.46
N MET A 234 -11.89 -11.76 -16.44
CA MET A 234 -11.40 -12.36 -15.19
C MET A 234 -10.06 -11.81 -14.71
N LYS A 235 -9.19 -11.33 -15.62
CA LYS A 235 -7.83 -10.90 -15.27
C LYS A 235 -7.83 -9.66 -14.36
N SER A 236 -8.76 -8.73 -14.55
CA SER A 236 -8.92 -7.54 -13.69
C SER A 236 -9.33 -7.90 -12.25
N LYS A 237 -10.09 -8.99 -12.05
CA LYS A 237 -10.55 -9.45 -10.72
C LYS A 237 -9.42 -10.08 -9.92
N ILE A 238 -8.57 -10.85 -10.60
CA ILE A 238 -7.37 -11.46 -10.00
C ILE A 238 -6.41 -10.36 -9.53
N VAL A 239 -6.20 -9.31 -10.33
CA VAL A 239 -5.35 -8.17 -9.95
C VAL A 239 -5.75 -7.59 -8.59
N ILE A 240 -7.03 -7.26 -8.41
CA ILE A 240 -7.50 -6.62 -7.17
C ILE A 240 -7.47 -7.59 -5.99
N PHE A 241 -7.82 -8.86 -6.23
CA PHE A 241 -7.66 -9.90 -5.22
C PHE A 241 -6.22 -9.99 -4.73
N THR A 242 -5.25 -10.02 -5.66
CA THR A 242 -3.82 -10.08 -5.35
C THR A 242 -3.36 -8.84 -4.58
N ILE A 243 -3.76 -7.63 -5.03
CA ILE A 243 -3.39 -6.38 -4.37
C ILE A 243 -3.85 -6.35 -2.91
N VAL A 244 -5.13 -6.64 -2.69
CA VAL A 244 -5.69 -6.64 -1.33
C VAL A 244 -5.02 -7.73 -0.49
N LEU A 245 -4.82 -8.93 -1.03
CA LEU A 245 -4.16 -10.01 -0.28
C LEU A 245 -2.71 -9.66 0.09
N THR A 246 -1.97 -9.01 -0.82
CA THR A 246 -0.61 -8.55 -0.54
C THR A 246 -0.59 -7.52 0.58
N PHE A 247 -1.52 -6.56 0.58
CA PHE A 247 -1.67 -5.58 1.66
C PHE A 247 -1.97 -6.26 3.02
N GLU A 248 -2.94 -7.19 3.06
CA GLU A 248 -3.27 -7.91 4.28
C GLU A 248 -2.06 -8.68 4.84
N ILE A 249 -1.41 -9.48 3.99
CA ILE A 249 -0.26 -10.30 4.40
C ILE A 249 0.93 -9.45 4.85
N SER A 250 1.16 -8.29 4.24
CA SER A 250 2.28 -7.43 4.63
C SER A 250 2.05 -6.72 5.97
N TRP A 251 0.80 -6.40 6.30
CA TRP A 251 0.45 -5.61 7.48
C TRP A 251 0.11 -6.46 8.71
N ILE A 252 -0.43 -7.67 8.55
CA ILE A 252 -0.79 -8.56 9.67
C ILE A 252 0.38 -8.81 10.64
N PRO A 253 1.61 -9.14 10.19
CA PRO A 253 2.74 -9.37 11.09
C PRO A 253 3.08 -8.13 11.94
N TYR A 254 3.02 -6.94 11.34
CA TYR A 254 3.25 -5.69 12.04
C TYR A 254 2.22 -5.47 13.15
N PHE A 255 0.92 -5.65 12.86
CA PHE A 255 -0.11 -5.49 13.89
C PHE A 255 -0.01 -6.52 15.01
N ILE A 256 0.36 -7.77 14.70
CA ILE A 256 0.58 -8.79 15.73
C ILE A 256 1.70 -8.33 16.68
N VAL A 257 2.81 -7.82 16.14
CA VAL A 257 3.93 -7.30 16.95
C VAL A 257 3.51 -6.07 17.75
N GLU A 258 2.75 -5.15 17.17
CA GLU A 258 2.24 -3.98 17.90
C GLU A 258 1.28 -4.36 19.02
N ILE A 259 0.45 -5.40 18.86
CA ILE A 259 -0.39 -5.94 19.93
C ILE A 259 0.48 -6.55 21.04
N ILE A 260 1.49 -7.34 20.70
CA ILE A 260 2.44 -7.90 21.68
C ILE A 260 3.10 -6.80 22.50
N ARG A 261 3.55 -5.72 21.84
CA ARG A 261 4.14 -4.53 22.49
C ARG A 261 3.12 -3.74 23.30
N LEU A 262 1.88 -3.62 22.83
CA LEU A 262 0.82 -2.91 23.52
C LEU A 262 0.44 -3.58 24.85
N PHE A 263 0.57 -4.90 24.98
CA PHE A 263 0.23 -5.65 26.19
C PHE A 263 1.46 -6.15 26.98
N ASP A 264 2.68 -5.73 26.60
CA ASP A 264 3.94 -6.19 27.20
C ASP A 264 4.05 -7.73 27.31
N LEU A 265 3.53 -8.47 26.31
CA LEU A 265 3.46 -9.93 26.40
C LEU A 265 4.83 -10.61 26.33
N THR A 266 5.77 -10.01 25.59
CA THR A 266 7.17 -10.46 25.51
C THR A 266 8.06 -9.35 24.92
N VAL A 267 9.37 -9.48 25.11
CA VAL A 267 10.36 -8.63 24.45
C VAL A 267 10.47 -9.05 22.99
N VAL A 268 10.27 -8.10 22.09
CA VAL A 268 10.41 -8.31 20.63
C VAL A 268 11.81 -7.88 20.22
N ASN A 269 12.52 -8.75 19.51
CA ASN A 269 13.84 -8.48 18.98
C ASN A 269 13.79 -7.40 17.86
N ASP A 270 14.76 -6.49 17.84
CA ASP A 270 14.85 -5.39 16.87
C ASP A 270 14.89 -5.85 15.41
N TYR A 271 15.48 -7.01 15.11
CA TYR A 271 15.46 -7.61 13.77
C TYR A 271 14.05 -7.99 13.32
N ILE A 272 13.25 -8.56 14.25
CA ILE A 272 11.85 -8.89 13.96
C ILE A 272 11.05 -7.61 13.74
N LEU A 273 11.24 -6.61 14.61
CA LEU A 273 10.55 -5.32 14.51
C LEU A 273 10.90 -4.61 13.19
N PHE A 274 12.20 -4.58 12.83
CA PHE A 274 12.66 -4.08 11.54
C PHE A 274 11.99 -4.82 10.38
N ALA A 275 12.03 -6.15 10.37
CA ALA A 275 11.48 -6.96 9.30
C ALA A 275 9.97 -6.72 9.12
N VAL A 276 9.17 -6.81 10.18
CA VAL A 276 7.71 -6.64 10.05
C VAL A 276 7.32 -5.22 9.67
N SER A 277 8.00 -4.19 10.20
CA SER A 277 7.74 -2.80 9.84
C SER A 277 8.05 -2.54 8.37
N TRP A 278 9.21 -2.99 7.88
CA TRP A 278 9.60 -2.71 6.51
C TRP A 278 8.93 -3.62 5.47
N ILE A 279 8.47 -4.82 5.85
CA ILE A 279 7.54 -5.62 5.04
C ILE A 279 6.22 -4.87 4.85
N ALA A 280 5.65 -4.31 5.92
CA ALA A 280 4.42 -3.52 5.85
C ALA A 280 4.59 -2.28 4.97
N VAL A 281 5.68 -1.52 5.15
CA VAL A 281 5.98 -0.32 4.34
C VAL A 281 6.27 -0.67 2.87
N SER A 282 6.93 -1.80 2.60
CA SER A 282 7.23 -2.24 1.22
C SER A 282 5.98 -2.49 0.39
N ASN A 283 4.82 -2.73 1.02
CA ASN A 283 3.57 -2.85 0.28
C ASN A 283 3.28 -1.64 -0.61
N SER A 284 3.75 -0.44 -0.24
CA SER A 284 3.53 0.78 -1.01
C SER A 284 4.09 0.73 -2.44
N PHE A 285 5.08 -0.11 -2.77
CA PHE A 285 5.49 -0.31 -4.16
C PHE A 285 4.91 -1.58 -4.81
N MET A 286 4.42 -2.53 -4.00
CA MET A 286 3.91 -3.81 -4.49
C MET A 286 2.69 -3.66 -5.40
N ASN A 287 1.84 -2.65 -5.16
CA ASN A 287 0.70 -2.32 -6.02
C ASN A 287 1.13 -2.17 -7.49
N SER A 288 2.19 -1.39 -7.72
CA SER A 288 2.76 -1.11 -9.04
C SER A 288 3.38 -2.36 -9.71
N VAL A 289 4.05 -3.20 -8.92
CA VAL A 289 4.55 -4.52 -9.38
C VAL A 289 3.39 -5.39 -9.84
N ILE A 290 2.33 -5.49 -9.04
CA ILE A 290 1.16 -6.31 -9.35
C ILE A 290 0.44 -5.81 -10.60
N TYR A 291 0.26 -4.49 -10.78
CA TYR A 291 -0.30 -3.93 -12.02
C TYR A 291 0.56 -4.30 -13.23
N THR A 292 1.87 -4.18 -13.12
CA THR A 292 2.79 -4.52 -14.21
C THR A 292 2.72 -6.01 -14.57
N CYS A 293 2.74 -6.90 -13.58
CA CYS A 293 2.72 -8.35 -13.80
C CYS A 293 1.35 -8.87 -14.27
N LEU A 294 0.25 -8.36 -13.72
CA LEU A 294 -1.08 -8.97 -13.87
C LEU A 294 -2.06 -8.16 -14.75
N ASN A 295 -1.89 -6.84 -14.88
CA ASN A 295 -2.79 -6.00 -15.67
C ASN A 295 -2.27 -5.79 -17.11
N ARG A 296 -2.89 -6.49 -18.08
CA ARG A 296 -2.55 -6.39 -19.50
C ARG A 296 -2.70 -4.96 -20.05
N LYS A 297 -3.80 -4.28 -19.75
CA LYS A 297 -4.05 -2.90 -20.24
C LYS A 297 -3.00 -1.94 -19.68
N PHE A 298 -2.57 -2.16 -18.44
CA PHE A 298 -1.49 -1.39 -17.81
C PHE A 298 -0.16 -1.60 -18.54
N ARG A 299 0.22 -2.85 -18.84
CA ARG A 299 1.43 -3.13 -19.66
C ARG A 299 1.38 -2.52 -21.05
N GLU A 300 0.21 -2.53 -21.70
CA GLU A 300 0.02 -1.87 -22.99
C GLU A 300 0.22 -0.35 -22.85
N GLY A 301 -0.31 0.25 -21.77
CA GLY A 301 -0.05 1.65 -21.43
C GLY A 301 1.43 1.97 -21.19
N ILE A 302 2.17 1.09 -20.49
CA ILE A 302 3.64 1.22 -20.34
C ILE A 302 4.32 1.26 -21.70
N ARG A 303 3.97 0.34 -22.62
CA ARG A 303 4.56 0.32 -23.98
C ARG A 303 4.26 1.59 -24.75
N ILE A 304 3.04 2.13 -24.64
CA ILE A 304 2.66 3.40 -25.27
C ILE A 304 3.51 4.55 -24.71
N LEU A 305 3.68 4.58 -23.37
CA LEU A 305 4.45 5.62 -22.69
C LEU A 305 5.92 5.63 -23.14
N PHE A 306 6.56 4.47 -23.23
CA PHE A 306 7.99 4.37 -23.59
C PHE A 306 8.27 4.32 -25.09
N LYS A 307 7.30 3.97 -25.95
CA LYS A 307 7.48 3.94 -27.41
C LYS A 307 7.03 5.21 -28.13
N CYS A 308 6.51 6.23 -27.43
CA CYS A 308 5.96 7.45 -28.04
C CYS A 308 4.99 7.19 -29.22
N GLN A 309 4.33 6.03 -29.26
CA GLN A 309 3.39 5.71 -30.31
C GLN A 309 2.04 6.36 -30.00
N LYS A 310 1.51 7.16 -30.94
CA LYS A 310 0.10 7.58 -30.91
C LYS A 310 -0.78 6.34 -30.81
N GLN A 311 -1.79 6.41 -29.95
CA GLN A 311 -2.73 5.33 -29.69
C GLN A 311 -3.35 4.89 -31.04
N PRO A 312 -3.26 3.61 -31.46
CA PRO A 312 -3.80 3.20 -32.75
C PRO A 312 -5.34 3.30 -32.75
N ASP A 313 -5.88 4.00 -33.76
CA ASP A 313 -7.30 4.38 -33.91
C ASP A 313 -8.28 3.19 -33.97
N TYR A 314 -7.80 1.96 -34.12
CA TYR A 314 -8.61 0.74 -34.20
C TYR A 314 -9.44 0.44 -32.93
N ILE A 315 -9.08 0.99 -31.76
CA ILE A 315 -9.89 0.82 -30.53
C ILE A 315 -11.15 1.73 -30.57
N MET A 316 -11.19 2.79 -31.40
CA MET A 316 -12.35 3.71 -31.46
C MET A 316 -13.59 3.10 -32.11
N ASN A 317 -13.46 2.14 -33.01
CA ASN A 317 -14.61 1.64 -33.79
C ASN A 317 -15.43 0.55 -33.08
N MET A 318 -15.04 0.11 -31.88
CA MET A 318 -15.80 -0.89 -31.12
C MET A 318 -16.72 -0.27 -30.06
N GLU A 319 -16.54 1.00 -29.72
CA GLU A 319 -17.42 1.76 -28.81
C GLU A 319 -18.54 2.52 -29.55
N SER A 320 -18.49 2.63 -30.87
CA SER A 320 -19.58 3.19 -31.70
C SER A 320 -20.61 2.14 -32.14
N LEU A 321 -20.50 0.89 -31.66
CA LEU A 321 -21.35 -0.24 -32.01
C LEU A 321 -21.96 -0.97 -30.79
N LEU A 322 -21.95 -0.34 -29.61
CA LEU A 322 -22.66 -0.77 -28.39
C LEU A 322 -23.33 0.42 -27.72
#